data_AF-A0A1H8P447-F1
#
_entry.id   AF-A0A1H8P447-F1
#
_cell.length_a   1.000
_cell.length_b   1.000
_cell.length_c   1.000
_cell.angle_alpha   90.00
_cell.angle_beta   90.00
_cell.angle_gamma   90.00
#
_symmetry.space_group_name_H-M   'P 1'
#
loop_
_entity.id
_entity.type
_entity.pdbx_description
1 polymer ?
#
loop_
_entity_poly.entity_id
_entity_poly.type
_entity_poly.pdbx_seq_one_letter_code
_entity_poly.pdbx_strand_id
1 'polypeptide(L)'
;MKLENNWRYKSLQNLEKIGVEDPAAAPTPLVRRCLELLKLPLNEFTTGDLRLMIGQEFSLPYLVPLAIEELTEDLFAEGDYYPGDLLAVVLKIKTAFWEENQQLFNAITSLIINRHGQIKEAGISLGSFAA
;
A
#
# COMPACT_ATOMS: atom_id res chain seq x y z
N MET A 1 8.64 -7.53 10.85
CA MET A 1 8.08 -6.72 11.96
C MET A 1 6.95 -7.48 12.63
N LYS A 2 6.80 -7.44 13.97
CA LYS A 2 5.61 -7.99 14.65
C LYS A 2 4.62 -6.85 14.87
N LEU A 3 3.47 -6.91 14.23
CA LEU A 3 2.41 -5.91 14.38
C LEU A 3 1.78 -6.04 15.77
N GLU A 4 1.48 -4.91 16.40
CA GLU A 4 0.81 -4.89 17.69
C GLU A 4 -0.66 -5.30 17.60
N ASN A 5 -1.27 -5.65 18.74
CA ASN A 5 -2.68 -6.02 18.77
C ASN A 5 -3.56 -4.85 18.31
N ASN A 6 -4.59 -5.17 17.52
CA ASN A 6 -5.57 -4.22 16.98
C ASN A 6 -4.96 -3.08 16.15
N TRP A 7 -3.76 -3.27 15.58
CA TRP A 7 -3.07 -2.25 14.78
C TRP A 7 -3.94 -1.70 13.63
N ARG A 8 -4.82 -2.54 13.05
CA ARG A 8 -5.77 -2.14 12.00
C ARG A 8 -6.77 -1.07 12.47
N TYR A 9 -7.09 -1.02 13.76
CA TYR A 9 -8.03 -0.04 14.34
C TYR A 9 -7.34 1.22 14.87
N LYS A 10 -6.08 1.44 14.49
CA LYS A 10 -5.29 2.61 14.87
C LYS A 10 -4.89 3.38 13.63
N SER A 11 -4.61 4.67 13.82
CA SER A 11 -4.03 5.50 12.78
C SER A 11 -2.51 5.28 12.68
N LEU A 12 -1.93 5.62 11.52
CA LEU A 12 -0.48 5.60 11.33
C LEU A 12 0.23 6.53 12.34
N GLN A 13 -0.38 7.68 12.63
CA GLN A 13 0.08 8.58 13.68
C GLN A 13 0.27 7.86 15.03
N ASN A 14 -0.72 7.05 15.43
CA ASN A 14 -0.67 6.34 16.71
C ASN A 14 0.33 5.17 16.67
N LEU A 15 0.42 4.46 15.55
CA LEU A 15 1.30 3.31 15.39
C LEU A 15 2.78 3.71 15.39
N GLU A 16 3.11 4.80 14.69
CA GLU A 16 4.49 5.28 14.56
C GLU A 16 4.86 6.32 15.63
N LYS A 17 3.88 6.77 16.43
CA LYS A 17 4.04 7.77 17.49
C LYS A 17 4.64 9.08 16.96
N ILE A 18 4.22 9.47 15.77
CA ILE A 18 4.69 10.67 15.07
C ILE A 18 3.75 11.86 15.34
N GLY A 19 4.29 13.07 15.26
CA GLY A 19 3.48 14.28 15.15
C GLY A 19 2.99 14.43 13.71
N VAL A 20 1.72 14.78 13.51
CA VAL A 20 1.17 15.09 12.20
C VAL A 20 0.84 16.57 12.16
N GLU A 21 1.34 17.25 11.13
CA GLU A 21 1.04 18.66 10.88
C GLU A 21 -0.46 18.90 10.66
N ASP A 22 -0.87 20.17 10.73
CA ASP A 22 -2.26 20.54 10.45
C ASP A 22 -2.54 20.43 8.93
N PRO A 23 -3.47 19.56 8.48
CA PRO A 23 -3.83 19.45 7.07
C PRO A 23 -4.32 20.77 6.45
N ALA A 24 -4.84 21.69 7.26
CA ALA A 24 -5.26 23.01 6.78
C ALA A 24 -4.07 23.84 6.26
N ALA A 25 -2.87 23.63 6.81
CA ALA A 25 -1.64 24.31 6.43
C ALA A 25 -0.89 23.63 5.26
N ALA A 26 -1.40 22.52 4.74
CA ALA A 26 -0.73 21.74 3.69
C ALA A 26 -0.54 22.55 2.39
N PRO A 27 0.64 22.45 1.74
CA PRO A 27 0.96 23.23 0.55
C PRO A 27 0.23 22.76 -0.71
N THR A 28 -0.26 21.52 -0.73
CA THR A 28 -0.99 20.95 -1.87
C THR A 28 -2.16 20.07 -1.40
N PRO A 29 -3.18 19.84 -2.23
CA PRO A 29 -4.27 18.91 -1.91
C PRO A 29 -3.79 17.47 -1.65
N LEU A 30 -2.74 17.02 -2.36
CA LEU A 30 -2.13 15.71 -2.14
C LEU A 30 -1.54 15.60 -0.73
N VAL A 31 -0.72 16.58 -0.34
CA VAL A 31 -0.12 16.61 1.01
C VAL A 31 -1.22 16.70 2.08
N ARG A 32 -2.25 17.52 1.84
CA ARG A 32 -3.43 17.59 2.74
C ARG A 32 -4.06 16.22 2.93
N ARG A 33 -4.34 15.50 1.83
CA ARG A 33 -4.97 14.19 1.89
C ARG A 33 -4.10 13.17 2.63
N CYS A 34 -2.78 13.16 2.41
CA CYS A 34 -1.87 12.30 3.16
C CYS A 34 -1.89 12.62 4.66
N LEU A 35 -1.86 13.90 5.05
CA LEU A 35 -1.92 14.31 6.46
C LEU A 35 -3.25 13.94 7.14
N GLU A 36 -4.36 14.00 6.40
CA GLU A 36 -5.67 13.52 6.88
C GLU A 36 -5.65 12.00 7.11
N LEU A 37 -5.11 11.24 6.14
CA LEU A 37 -5.04 9.77 6.22
C LEU A 37 -4.11 9.27 7.34
N LEU A 38 -3.06 10.01 7.69
CA LEU A 38 -2.21 9.66 8.84
C LEU A 38 -2.99 9.63 10.17
N LYS A 39 -4.14 10.32 10.26
CA LYS A 39 -5.00 10.40 11.45
C LYS A 39 -6.18 9.42 11.41
N LEU A 40 -6.45 8.82 10.25
CA LEU A 40 -7.57 7.89 10.07
C LEU A 40 -7.17 6.47 10.51
N PRO A 41 -8.04 5.71 11.21
CA PRO A 41 -7.81 4.30 11.48
C PRO A 41 -7.64 3.48 10.19
N LEU A 42 -6.69 2.54 10.18
CA LEU A 42 -6.38 1.78 8.96
C LEU A 42 -7.54 0.92 8.45
N ASN A 43 -8.45 0.48 9.30
CA ASN A 43 -9.64 -0.28 8.93
C ASN A 43 -10.69 0.58 8.20
N GLU A 44 -10.51 1.90 8.16
CA GLU A 44 -11.36 2.83 7.41
C GLU A 44 -10.72 3.24 6.07
N PHE A 45 -9.51 2.74 5.76
CA PHE A 45 -8.88 3.02 4.48
C PHE A 45 -9.63 2.33 3.35
N THR A 46 -9.84 3.08 2.27
CA THR A 46 -10.28 2.51 1.00
C THR A 46 -9.09 1.97 0.20
N THR A 47 -9.36 1.18 -0.84
CA THR A 47 -8.37 0.77 -1.85
C THR A 47 -7.64 1.99 -2.43
N GLY A 48 -8.37 3.08 -2.67
CA GLY A 48 -7.80 4.34 -3.15
C GLY A 48 -6.86 5.01 -2.15
N ASP A 49 -7.18 4.95 -0.85
CA ASP A 49 -6.31 5.48 0.21
C ASP A 49 -5.03 4.65 0.36
N LEU A 50 -5.14 3.32 0.32
CA LEU A 50 -3.98 2.41 0.30
C LEU A 50 -3.08 2.72 -0.90
N ARG A 51 -3.67 2.79 -2.11
CA ARG A 51 -2.93 3.07 -3.34
C ARG A 51 -2.25 4.44 -3.30
N LEU A 52 -2.91 5.45 -2.72
CA LEU A 52 -2.34 6.80 -2.56
C LEU A 52 -1.13 6.78 -1.62
N MET A 53 -1.32 6.26 -0.41
CA MET A 53 -0.31 6.30 0.65
C MET A 53 0.89 5.41 0.31
N ILE A 54 0.67 4.23 -0.26
CA ILE A 54 1.75 3.36 -0.77
C ILE A 54 2.51 4.03 -1.92
N GLY A 55 1.80 4.67 -2.86
CA GLY A 55 2.43 5.40 -3.96
C GLY A 55 3.30 6.59 -3.51
N GLN A 56 3.04 7.10 -2.30
CA GLN A 56 3.87 8.12 -1.63
C GLN A 56 4.90 7.51 -0.66
N GLU A 57 5.01 6.18 -0.60
CA GLU A 57 5.88 5.40 0.29
C GLU A 57 5.70 5.67 1.80
N PHE A 58 4.50 6.06 2.24
CA PHE A 58 4.20 6.21 3.67
C PHE A 58 3.99 4.86 4.35
N SER A 59 4.60 4.68 5.52
CA SER A 59 4.26 3.63 6.49
C SER A 59 4.09 2.23 5.90
N LEU A 60 4.90 1.90 4.88
CA LEU A 60 4.79 0.66 4.10
C LEU A 60 4.71 -0.62 4.95
N PRO A 61 5.41 -0.76 6.11
CA PRO A 61 5.29 -1.94 6.96
C PRO A 61 3.86 -2.22 7.48
N TYR A 62 2.99 -1.21 7.50
CA TYR A 62 1.58 -1.36 7.87
C TYR A 62 0.67 -1.45 6.64
N LEU A 63 0.95 -0.69 5.59
CA LEU A 63 0.06 -0.58 4.43
C LEU A 63 0.22 -1.72 3.42
N VAL A 64 1.44 -2.22 3.20
CA VAL A 64 1.69 -3.32 2.27
C VAL A 64 0.97 -4.61 2.69
N PRO A 65 0.94 -5.02 3.97
CA PRO A 65 0.12 -6.15 4.41
C PRO A 65 -1.37 -6.01 4.02
N LEU A 66 -1.96 -4.82 4.19
CA LEU A 66 -3.36 -4.57 3.83
C LEU A 66 -3.57 -4.62 2.32
N ALA A 67 -2.63 -4.05 1.55
CA ALA A 67 -2.69 -4.13 0.10
C ALA A 67 -2.57 -5.57 -0.41
N ILE A 68 -1.72 -6.41 0.20
CA ILE A 68 -1.63 -7.83 -0.16
C ILE A 68 -2.94 -8.57 0.15
N GLU A 69 -3.60 -8.26 1.28
CA GLU A 69 -4.92 -8.81 1.60
C GLU A 69 -5.95 -8.42 0.53
N GLU A 70 -6.05 -7.14 0.17
CA GLU A 70 -6.94 -6.63 -0.87
C GLU A 70 -6.66 -7.31 -2.23
N LEU A 71 -5.39 -7.39 -2.64
CA LEU A 71 -4.95 -7.99 -3.90
C LEU A 71 -5.12 -9.52 -3.93
N THR A 72 -5.24 -10.16 -2.77
CA THR A 72 -5.54 -11.59 -2.67
C THR A 72 -6.98 -11.86 -3.06
N GLU A 73 -7.90 -11.00 -2.64
CA GLU A 73 -9.32 -11.06 -2.98
C GLU A 73 -9.56 -10.61 -4.44
N ASP A 74 -9.03 -9.45 -4.82
CA ASP A 74 -9.10 -8.93 -6.18
C ASP A 74 -7.74 -8.37 -6.65
N LEU A 75 -7.10 -9.09 -7.56
CA LEU A 75 -5.80 -8.68 -8.13
C LEU A 75 -5.90 -7.37 -8.91
N PHE A 76 -7.08 -7.03 -9.42
CA PHE A 76 -7.36 -5.82 -10.17
C PHE A 76 -8.13 -4.79 -9.34
N ALA A 77 -8.05 -4.89 -8.01
CA ALA A 77 -8.62 -3.90 -7.09
C ALA A 77 -8.27 -2.49 -7.55
N GLU A 78 -9.32 -1.71 -7.79
CA GLU A 78 -9.25 -0.35 -8.32
C GLU A 78 -9.31 0.64 -7.16
N GLY A 79 -8.32 1.53 -7.12
CA GLY A 79 -8.33 2.74 -6.31
C GLY A 79 -9.12 3.84 -7.01
N ASP A 80 -8.40 4.73 -7.72
CA ASP A 80 -9.04 5.92 -8.33
C ASP A 80 -8.77 6.04 -9.83
N TYR A 81 -7.89 5.21 -10.40
CA TYR A 81 -7.39 5.44 -11.77
C TYR A 81 -7.81 4.37 -12.77
N TYR A 82 -7.54 3.10 -12.48
CA TYR A 82 -7.81 1.98 -13.38
C TYR A 82 -7.73 0.65 -12.61
N PRO A 83 -8.37 -0.43 -13.11
CA PRO A 83 -8.28 -1.75 -12.51
C PRO A 83 -6.83 -2.22 -12.36
N GLY A 84 -6.42 -2.56 -11.13
CA GLY A 84 -5.06 -2.96 -10.78
C GLY A 84 -4.09 -1.82 -10.52
N ASP A 85 -4.56 -0.58 -10.36
CA ASP A 85 -3.71 0.56 -9.95
C ASP A 85 -3.08 0.36 -8.56
N LEU A 86 -3.73 -0.38 -7.64
CA LEU A 86 -3.15 -0.78 -6.36
C LEU A 86 -1.94 -1.70 -6.56
N LEU A 87 -2.08 -2.75 -7.39
CA LEU A 87 -0.98 -3.65 -7.72
C LEU A 87 0.18 -2.86 -8.36
N ALA A 88 -0.15 -1.95 -9.27
CA ALA A 88 0.85 -1.15 -9.97
C ALA A 88 1.70 -0.26 -9.03
N VAL A 89 1.12 0.31 -7.96
CA VAL A 89 1.92 1.08 -6.98
C VAL A 89 2.72 0.17 -6.05
N VAL A 90 2.18 -1.00 -5.67
CA VAL A 90 2.92 -1.98 -4.86
C VAL A 90 4.17 -2.47 -5.58
N LEU A 91 4.06 -2.79 -6.88
CA LEU A 91 5.19 -3.23 -7.71
C LEU A 91 6.28 -2.16 -7.90
N LYS A 92 5.96 -0.87 -7.65
CA LYS A 92 6.89 0.25 -7.78
C LYS A 92 7.62 0.61 -6.48
N ILE A 93 7.26 -0.03 -5.37
CA ILE A 93 7.96 0.17 -4.09
C ILE A 93 9.44 -0.16 -4.27
N LYS A 94 10.33 0.70 -3.76
CA LYS A 94 11.79 0.52 -3.81
C LYS A 94 12.23 -0.84 -3.27
N THR A 95 13.22 -1.44 -3.93
CA THR A 95 13.83 -2.74 -3.56
C THR A 95 14.28 -2.80 -2.10
N ALA A 96 14.81 -1.71 -1.55
CA ALA A 96 15.26 -1.62 -0.15
C ALA A 96 14.15 -2.03 0.86
N PHE A 97 12.89 -1.65 0.60
CA PHE A 97 11.78 -2.07 1.46
C PHE A 97 11.59 -3.59 1.45
N TRP A 98 11.67 -4.21 0.27
CA TRP A 98 11.49 -5.65 0.10
C TRP A 98 12.64 -6.44 0.73
N GLU A 99 13.87 -5.95 0.60
CA GLU A 99 15.06 -6.53 1.23
C GLU A 99 14.91 -6.63 2.75
N GLU A 100 14.34 -5.60 3.37
CA GLU A 100 14.07 -5.54 4.81
C GLU A 100 12.80 -6.30 5.24
N ASN A 101 11.90 -6.62 4.30
CA ASN A 101 10.59 -7.22 4.57
C ASN A 101 10.33 -8.50 3.76
N GLN A 102 11.27 -9.45 3.85
CA GLN A 102 11.26 -10.71 3.07
C GLN A 102 9.96 -11.53 3.17
N GLN A 103 9.28 -11.50 4.33
CA GLN A 103 7.98 -12.18 4.47
C GLN A 103 6.91 -11.56 3.56
N LEU A 104 6.87 -10.23 3.45
CA LEU A 104 5.95 -9.53 2.56
C LEU A 104 6.34 -9.73 1.11
N PHE A 105 7.64 -9.68 0.80
CA PHE A 105 8.16 -9.96 -0.54
C PHE A 105 7.74 -11.36 -1.03
N ASN A 106 7.88 -12.38 -0.19
CA ASN A 106 7.46 -13.74 -0.52
C ASN A 106 5.94 -13.84 -0.74
N ALA A 107 5.14 -13.14 0.07
CA ALA A 107 3.68 -13.13 -0.05
C ALA A 107 3.22 -12.51 -1.39
N ILE A 108 3.72 -11.32 -1.72
CA ILE A 108 3.35 -10.66 -2.99
C ILE A 108 3.91 -11.43 -4.21
N THR A 109 5.13 -11.98 -4.11
CA THR A 109 5.72 -12.79 -5.18
C THR A 109 4.90 -14.05 -5.44
N SER A 110 4.48 -14.74 -4.38
CA SER A 110 3.61 -15.92 -4.50
C SER A 110 2.27 -15.56 -5.15
N LEU A 111 1.67 -14.44 -4.76
CA LEU A 111 0.43 -13.94 -5.38
C LEU A 111 0.63 -13.71 -6.90
N ILE A 112 1.69 -13.01 -7.28
CA ILE A 112 2.01 -12.69 -8.68
C ILE A 112 2.26 -13.96 -9.48
N ILE A 113 3.07 -14.90 -8.97
CA ILE A 113 3.37 -16.15 -9.65
C ILE A 113 2.09 -16.95 -9.89
N ASN A 114 1.23 -17.08 -8.87
CA ASN A 114 -0.02 -17.84 -8.96
C ASN A 114 -1.02 -17.22 -9.94
N ARG A 115 -0.97 -15.90 -10.15
CA ARG A 115 -1.91 -15.17 -11.01
C ARG A 115 -1.24 -14.58 -12.26
N HIS A 116 -0.04 -15.03 -12.62
CA HIS A 116 0.76 -14.47 -13.71
C HIS A 116 0.02 -14.42 -15.06
N GLY A 117 -0.82 -15.42 -15.36
CA GLY A 117 -1.65 -15.42 -16.57
C GLY A 117 -2.59 -14.22 -16.64
N GLN A 118 -3.28 -13.91 -15.54
CA GLN A 118 -4.22 -12.79 -15.43
C GLN A 118 -3.49 -11.45 -15.58
N ILE A 119 -2.33 -11.30 -14.94
CA ILE A 119 -1.50 -10.09 -15.01
C ILE A 119 -1.05 -9.82 -16.45
N LYS A 120 -0.63 -10.88 -17.15
CA LYS A 120 -0.19 -10.79 -18.55
C LYS A 120 -1.34 -10.39 -19.47
N GLU A 121 -2.52 -10.98 -19.29
CA GLU A 121 -3.72 -10.66 -20.09
C GLU A 121 -4.19 -9.21 -19.87
N ALA A 122 -4.08 -8.70 -18.64
CA ALA A 122 -4.41 -7.32 -18.30
C ALA A 122 -3.37 -6.29 -18.78
N GLY A 123 -2.22 -6.73 -19.32
CA GLY A 123 -1.17 -5.83 -19.79
C GLY A 123 -0.43 -5.08 -18.67
N ILE A 124 -0.51 -5.56 -17.43
CA ILE A 124 0.21 -4.97 -16.29
C ILE A 124 1.68 -5.38 -16.37
N SER A 125 2.58 -4.38 -16.46
CA SER A 125 4.02 -4.64 -16.48
C SER A 125 4.54 -4.94 -15.08
N LEU A 126 5.19 -6.10 -14.92
CA LEU A 126 5.88 -6.47 -13.68
C LEU A 126 7.22 -5.75 -13.49
N GLY A 127 7.72 -5.01 -14.49
CA GLY A 127 8.89 -4.13 -14.38
C GLY A 127 10.11 -4.77 -13.71
N SER A 128 10.79 -4.01 -12.85
CA SER A 128 11.95 -4.44 -12.05
C SER A 128 11.60 -5.37 -10.89
N PHE A 129 10.33 -5.68 -10.66
CA PHE A 129 9.89 -6.54 -9.56
C PHE A 129 10.18 -8.03 -9.84
N ALA A 130 10.26 -8.41 -11.12
CA ALA A 130 10.49 -9.78 -11.57
C ALA A 130 11.92 -10.03 -12.12
N ALA A 131 12.84 -9.07 -11.96
CA ALA A 131 14.21 -9.13 -12.46
C ALA A 131 15.17 -9.82 -11.47
#